data_AF-A0A843K766-F1
#
_entry.id   AF-A0A843K766-F1
#
_cell.length_a   1.000
_cell.length_b   1.000
_cell.length_c   1.000
_cell.angle_alpha   90.00
_cell.angle_beta   90.00
_cell.angle_gamma   90.00
#
_symmetry.space_group_name_H-M   'P 1'
#
loop_
_entity.id
_entity.type
_entity.pdbx_description
1 polymer ?
#
loop_
_entity_poly.entity_id
_entity_poly.type
_entity_poly.pdbx_seq_one_letter_code
_entity_poly.pdbx_strand_id
1 'polypeptide(L)'
;MNIGEFDKRHFSLVKGGMTAVAHALKYLAIPYILFALGLMVLAGQDGPQRVGDLIGELQTVVLIFGIVLTVLGFFKGAYPKGSYSRFLFGITASVLVIVYVFSLLLNGRTQEVISREAFELDLNAIFVLYFFPALLAVLMPFGEFADHRRPWLEKEGKLEARPVEEAGDHHFYHDFRLRYGSLYNGLKLGRSTLIGFVVIPLIIIIVLKAGFSSLNVEEVDSMMSNLDDISAYMVMLGLPMAALAFFKGFYPKGSFSRFMPAVVMVLITLYWIWVLGLEGRFVFDSIEEISLVLDYSKLLMLIMVGTALWIVYYVLELLLHRPEWKAAGFPKDLREERKARKEAQRKAKEERKAAKERAKEEKRQAKEKAQEERKAAKEKKE
;
A
#
# COMPACT_ATOMS: atom_id res chain seq x y z
N MET A 1 -16.68 -9.35 27.81
CA MET A 1 -15.49 -10.22 27.81
C MET A 1 -14.26 -9.33 27.74
N ASN A 2 -13.65 -9.01 28.88
CA ASN A 2 -12.52 -8.08 28.96
C ASN A 2 -11.22 -8.88 28.79
N ILE A 3 -10.94 -9.31 27.56
CA ILE A 3 -9.65 -9.91 27.22
C ILE A 3 -8.65 -8.77 27.38
N GLY A 4 -7.67 -8.87 28.29
CA GLY A 4 -6.72 -7.80 28.66
C GLY A 4 -5.81 -7.29 27.52
N GLU A 5 -6.37 -6.91 26.39
CA GLU A 5 -5.69 -6.48 25.16
C GLU A 5 -5.18 -5.04 25.25
N PHE A 6 -5.59 -4.31 26.30
CA PHE A 6 -5.03 -3.02 26.70
C PHE A 6 -3.92 -3.16 27.76
N ASP A 7 -3.45 -4.38 28.06
CA ASP A 7 -2.35 -4.58 28.99
C ASP A 7 -1.02 -4.01 28.44
N LYS A 8 -0.22 -3.42 29.33
CA LYS A 8 1.13 -2.92 29.07
C LYS A 8 2.04 -3.99 28.46
N ARG A 9 1.78 -5.28 28.72
CA ARG A 9 2.55 -6.41 28.14
C ARG A 9 2.52 -6.44 26.62
N HIS A 10 1.44 -5.95 26.00
CA HIS A 10 1.30 -5.92 24.54
C HIS A 10 1.70 -4.57 23.93
N PHE A 11 2.15 -3.63 24.75
CA PHE A 11 2.41 -2.25 24.36
C PHE A 11 3.89 -2.05 23.98
N SER A 12 4.15 -1.53 22.78
CA SER A 12 5.49 -1.27 22.27
C SER A 12 5.69 0.21 21.94
N LEU A 13 6.45 0.91 22.79
CA LEU A 13 6.80 2.32 22.60
C LEU A 13 7.51 2.58 21.27
N VAL A 14 8.48 1.73 20.91
CA VAL A 14 9.28 1.90 19.68
C VAL A 14 8.40 1.77 18.44
N LYS A 15 7.54 0.75 18.38
CA LYS A 15 6.62 0.57 17.24
C LYS A 15 5.60 1.71 17.16
N GLY A 16 5.06 2.14 18.30
CA GLY A 16 4.19 3.30 18.38
C GLY A 16 4.87 4.57 17.88
N GLY A 17 6.09 4.85 18.33
CA GLY A 17 6.87 6.01 17.90
C GLY A 17 7.10 6.03 16.38
N MET A 18 7.51 4.91 15.78
CA MET A 18 7.69 4.82 14.33
C MET A 18 6.40 5.09 13.55
N THR A 19 5.26 4.56 14.01
CA THR A 19 3.97 4.83 13.37
C THR A 19 3.50 6.26 13.56
N ALA A 20 3.79 6.87 14.72
CA ALA A 20 3.49 8.26 15.00
C ALA A 20 4.25 9.17 14.03
N VAL A 21 5.56 8.96 13.86
CA VAL A 21 6.39 9.70 12.90
C VAL A 21 5.83 9.59 11.48
N ALA A 22 5.42 8.39 11.05
CA ALA A 22 4.82 8.21 9.74
C ALA A 22 3.50 8.98 9.57
N HIS A 23 2.65 9.05 10.62
CA HIS A 23 1.40 9.82 10.58
C HIS A 23 1.67 11.33 10.65
N ALA A 24 2.60 11.77 11.49
CA ALA A 24 3.02 13.16 11.59
C ALA A 24 3.57 13.67 10.26
N LEU A 25 4.47 12.92 9.62
CA LEU A 25 4.99 13.29 8.31
C LEU A 25 3.87 13.43 7.28
N LYS A 26 2.98 12.43 7.21
CA LYS A 26 1.95 12.35 6.19
C LYS A 26 0.82 13.38 6.37
N TYR A 27 0.35 13.59 7.58
CA TYR A 27 -0.89 14.35 7.85
C TYR A 27 -0.65 15.71 8.49
N LEU A 28 0.53 15.95 9.07
CA LEU A 28 0.90 17.21 9.71
C LEU A 28 2.01 17.92 8.93
N ALA A 29 3.22 17.36 8.89
CA ALA A 29 4.40 18.05 8.40
C ALA A 29 4.32 18.37 6.89
N ILE A 30 4.01 17.39 6.04
CA ILE A 30 3.93 17.63 4.59
C ILE A 30 2.84 18.64 4.25
N PRO A 31 1.57 18.48 4.68
CA PRO A 31 0.54 19.48 4.38
C PRO A 31 0.85 20.86 4.96
N TYR A 32 1.39 20.93 6.18
CA TYR A 32 1.75 22.21 6.81
C TYR A 32 2.84 22.94 6.03
N ILE A 33 3.90 22.23 5.62
CA ILE A 33 4.98 22.80 4.78
C ILE A 33 4.42 23.29 3.45
N LEU A 34 3.54 22.51 2.80
CA LEU A 34 2.92 22.91 1.54
C LEU A 34 2.11 24.21 1.69
N PHE A 35 1.31 24.33 2.74
CA PHE A 35 0.56 25.56 3.00
C PHE A 35 1.48 26.73 3.39
N ALA A 36 2.53 26.49 4.17
CA ALA A 36 3.51 27.53 4.54
C ALA A 36 4.26 28.07 3.31
N LEU A 37 4.68 27.18 2.40
CA LEU A 37 5.26 27.57 1.12
C LEU A 37 4.25 28.34 0.26
N GLY A 38 2.98 27.91 0.24
CA GLY A 38 1.91 28.63 -0.45
C GLY A 38 1.74 30.07 0.07
N LEU A 39 1.74 30.26 1.40
CA LEU A 39 1.71 31.60 2.00
C LEU A 39 2.94 32.42 1.66
N MET A 40 4.14 31.83 1.67
CA MET A 40 5.37 32.55 1.30
C MET A 40 5.35 33.04 -0.15
N VAL A 41 4.85 32.22 -1.08
CA VAL A 41 4.69 32.60 -2.48
C VAL A 41 3.67 33.73 -2.62
N LEU A 42 2.52 33.61 -1.94
CA LEU A 42 1.47 34.62 -1.99
C LEU A 42 1.83 35.92 -1.27
N ALA A 43 2.73 35.90 -0.29
CA ALA A 43 3.22 37.12 0.35
C ALA A 43 4.23 37.87 -0.53
N GLY A 44 4.87 37.18 -1.48
CA GLY A 44 5.80 37.79 -2.45
C GLY A 44 5.13 38.27 -3.74
N GLN A 45 3.85 37.95 -3.94
CA GLN A 45 3.01 38.43 -5.04
C GLN A 45 1.92 39.30 -4.42
N ASP A 46 1.39 40.31 -5.10
CA ASP A 46 0.20 41.06 -4.64
C ASP A 46 -1.06 40.17 -4.78
N GLY A 47 -1.04 38.99 -4.15
CA GLY A 47 -2.09 37.99 -4.23
C GLY A 47 -3.33 38.39 -3.41
N PRO A 48 -4.49 37.79 -3.69
CA PRO A 48 -5.72 38.16 -2.98
C PRO A 48 -5.60 37.82 -1.49
N GLN A 49 -5.76 38.81 -0.61
CA GLN A 49 -5.70 38.66 0.85
C GLN A 49 -6.58 37.49 1.35
N ARG A 50 -7.74 37.30 0.71
CA ARG A 50 -8.70 36.22 1.00
C ARG A 50 -8.11 34.81 0.83
N VAL A 51 -7.19 34.62 -0.12
CA VAL A 51 -6.50 33.34 -0.33
C VAL A 51 -5.48 33.12 0.79
N GLY A 52 -4.80 34.18 1.24
CA GLY A 52 -3.91 34.14 2.40
C GLY A 52 -4.65 33.74 3.68
N ASP A 53 -5.78 34.38 3.97
CA ASP A 53 -6.62 34.08 5.14
C ASP A 53 -7.10 32.62 5.10
N LEU A 54 -7.58 32.16 3.93
CA LEU A 54 -8.01 30.77 3.73
C LEU A 54 -6.88 29.78 4.03
N ILE A 55 -5.68 30.01 3.50
CA ILE A 55 -4.55 29.10 3.74
C ILE A 55 -4.18 29.08 5.23
N GLY A 56 -4.28 30.20 5.95
CA GLY A 56 -4.10 30.25 7.41
C GLY A 56 -5.15 29.43 8.18
N GLU A 57 -6.42 29.49 7.76
CA GLU A 57 -7.49 28.63 8.30
C GLU A 57 -7.19 27.15 8.04
N LEU A 58 -6.79 26.79 6.81
CA LEU A 58 -6.43 25.42 6.44
C LEU A 58 -5.23 24.91 7.24
N GLN A 59 -4.20 25.73 7.47
CA GLN A 59 -3.06 25.38 8.33
C GLN A 59 -3.50 25.01 9.75
N THR A 60 -4.47 25.74 10.30
CA THR A 60 -5.01 25.46 11.64
C THR A 60 -5.72 24.10 11.67
N VAL A 61 -6.51 23.80 10.63
CA VAL A 61 -7.14 22.47 10.45
C VAL A 61 -6.07 21.36 10.36
N VAL A 62 -5.02 21.56 9.56
CA VAL A 62 -3.88 20.62 9.46
C VAL A 62 -3.24 20.38 10.82
N LEU A 63 -3.03 21.43 11.62
CA LEU A 63 -2.38 21.32 12.91
C LEU A 63 -3.23 20.50 13.90
N ILE A 64 -4.52 20.83 14.02
CA ILE A 64 -5.44 20.15 14.94
C ILE A 64 -5.58 18.66 14.55
N PHE A 65 -5.98 18.38 13.31
CA PHE A 65 -6.18 17.00 12.87
C PHE A 65 -4.86 16.23 12.80
N GLY A 66 -3.77 16.87 12.37
CA GLY A 66 -2.46 16.27 12.26
C GLY A 66 -1.90 15.79 13.61
N ILE A 67 -2.07 16.57 14.68
CA ILE A 67 -1.70 16.16 16.04
C ILE A 67 -2.54 14.95 16.50
N VAL A 68 -3.87 15.03 16.36
CA VAL A 68 -4.76 13.94 16.78
C VAL A 68 -4.45 12.65 16.02
N LEU A 69 -4.27 12.71 14.70
CA LEU A 69 -3.89 11.58 13.86
C LEU A 69 -2.52 11.00 14.21
N THR A 70 -1.58 11.84 14.66
CA THR A 70 -0.27 11.39 15.14
C THR A 70 -0.41 10.58 16.42
N VAL A 71 -1.21 11.05 17.38
CA VAL A 71 -1.50 10.35 18.64
C VAL A 71 -2.23 9.03 18.38
N LEU A 72 -3.26 9.03 17.53
CA LEU A 72 -3.95 7.79 17.15
C LEU A 72 -3.02 6.82 16.40
N GLY A 73 -2.16 7.34 15.53
CA GLY A 73 -1.12 6.59 14.82
C GLY A 73 -0.16 5.90 15.78
N PHE A 74 0.27 6.60 16.83
CA PHE A 74 1.08 6.05 17.91
C PHE A 74 0.41 4.85 18.58
N PHE A 75 -0.81 5.01 19.08
CA PHE A 75 -1.51 3.93 19.76
C PHE A 75 -1.81 2.75 18.83
N LYS A 76 -2.20 3.00 17.58
CA LYS A 76 -2.36 1.96 16.57
C LYS A 76 -1.08 1.11 16.42
N GLY A 77 0.09 1.75 16.34
CA GLY A 77 1.37 1.03 16.19
C GLY A 77 1.87 0.36 17.45
N ALA A 78 1.54 0.90 18.61
CA ALA A 78 1.99 0.39 19.90
C ALA A 78 1.42 -1.00 20.20
N TYR A 79 0.21 -1.30 19.71
CA TYR A 79 -0.44 -2.60 19.89
C TYR A 79 -0.16 -3.59 18.74
N PRO A 80 -0.16 -4.91 19.01
CA PRO A 80 0.10 -5.94 18.01
C PRO A 80 -1.03 -6.06 16.99
N LYS A 81 -0.73 -6.64 15.82
CA LYS A 81 -1.73 -6.98 14.82
C LYS A 81 -2.71 -8.02 15.35
N GLY A 82 -4.00 -7.87 15.05
CA GLY A 82 -5.05 -8.76 15.51
C GLY A 82 -5.64 -8.43 16.88
N SER A 83 -5.11 -7.43 17.59
CA SER A 83 -5.72 -6.93 18.83
C SER A 83 -6.86 -5.95 18.56
N TYR A 84 -7.84 -5.93 19.46
CA TYR A 84 -8.95 -4.98 19.45
C TYR A 84 -8.47 -3.54 19.60
N SER A 85 -7.46 -3.29 20.44
CA SER A 85 -6.89 -1.96 20.66
C SER A 85 -6.38 -1.36 19.35
N ARG A 86 -5.55 -2.11 18.61
CA ARG A 86 -5.03 -1.67 17.31
C ARG A 86 -6.13 -1.45 16.29
N PHE A 87 -7.13 -2.33 16.26
CA PHE A 87 -8.28 -2.22 15.38
C PHE A 87 -9.08 -0.94 15.64
N LEU A 88 -9.41 -0.66 16.90
CA LEU A 88 -10.16 0.53 17.32
C LEU A 88 -9.43 1.81 16.91
N PHE A 89 -8.16 1.98 17.32
CA PHE A 89 -7.37 3.15 16.92
C PHE A 89 -7.20 3.25 15.41
N GLY A 90 -7.08 2.11 14.72
CA GLY A 90 -6.99 2.03 13.27
C GLY A 90 -8.24 2.54 12.55
N ILE A 91 -9.43 2.17 13.01
CA ILE A 91 -10.70 2.66 12.46
C ILE A 91 -10.88 4.12 12.78
N THR A 92 -10.72 4.52 14.05
CA THR A 92 -10.89 5.92 14.47
C THR A 92 -9.99 6.85 13.67
N ALA A 93 -8.72 6.49 13.48
CA ALA A 93 -7.81 7.27 12.64
C ALA A 93 -8.27 7.32 11.17
N SER A 94 -8.79 6.22 10.62
CA SER A 94 -9.22 6.18 9.21
C SER A 94 -10.47 7.03 8.97
N VAL A 95 -11.45 6.99 9.88
CA VAL A 95 -12.63 7.87 9.83
C VAL A 95 -12.22 9.33 10.00
N LEU A 96 -11.32 9.61 10.94
CA LEU A 96 -10.84 10.97 11.18
C LEU A 96 -10.08 11.54 9.98
N VAL A 97 -9.38 10.71 9.20
CA VAL A 97 -8.76 11.13 7.92
C VAL A 97 -9.82 11.56 6.89
N ILE A 98 -10.98 10.91 6.84
CA ILE A 98 -12.08 11.33 5.95
C ILE A 98 -12.61 12.70 6.38
N VAL A 99 -12.87 12.87 7.69
CA VAL A 99 -13.32 14.16 8.25
C VAL A 99 -12.29 15.24 7.99
N TYR A 100 -10.99 14.94 8.18
CA TYR A 100 -9.89 15.86 7.92
C TYR A 100 -9.88 16.35 6.47
N VAL A 101 -9.99 15.45 5.49
CA VAL A 101 -10.01 15.84 4.07
C VAL A 101 -11.30 16.56 3.69
N PHE A 102 -12.44 16.15 4.24
CA PHE A 102 -13.69 16.91 4.10
C PHE A 102 -13.54 18.34 4.62
N SER A 103 -12.94 18.51 5.81
CA SER A 103 -12.68 19.83 6.39
C SER A 103 -11.74 20.69 5.56
N LEU A 104 -10.77 20.08 4.87
CA LEU A 104 -9.85 20.82 3.99
C LEU A 104 -10.49 21.23 2.66
N LEU A 105 -11.31 20.36 2.06
CA LEU A 105 -11.80 20.57 0.70
C LEU A 105 -13.18 21.25 0.65
N LEU A 106 -14.12 20.78 1.46
CA LEU A 106 -15.54 21.11 1.32
C LEU A 106 -16.11 21.95 2.46
N ASN A 107 -15.41 22.03 3.60
CA ASN A 107 -15.90 22.81 4.71
C ASN A 107 -15.52 24.29 4.59
N GLY A 108 -16.41 25.18 5.02
CA GLY A 108 -16.15 26.62 5.12
C GLY A 108 -16.15 27.33 3.77
N ARG A 109 -15.20 28.26 3.59
CA ARG A 109 -15.10 29.16 2.44
C ARG A 109 -14.16 28.66 1.33
N THR A 110 -13.56 27.47 1.49
CA THR A 110 -12.55 26.95 0.55
C THR A 110 -13.06 26.90 -0.88
N GLN A 111 -14.23 26.30 -1.09
CA GLN A 111 -14.84 26.20 -2.42
C GLN A 111 -15.17 27.57 -3.00
N GLU A 112 -15.78 28.45 -2.21
CA GLU A 112 -16.17 29.80 -2.65
C GLU A 112 -14.96 30.66 -3.02
N VAL A 113 -13.87 30.60 -2.26
CA VAL A 113 -12.67 31.40 -2.50
C VAL A 113 -11.88 30.85 -3.68
N ILE A 114 -11.71 29.53 -3.80
CA ILE A 114 -11.00 28.93 -4.93
C ILE A 114 -11.76 29.15 -6.25
N SER A 115 -13.09 28.97 -6.24
CA SER A 115 -13.90 29.17 -7.45
C SER A 115 -13.95 30.62 -7.91
N ARG A 116 -13.81 31.59 -6.99
CA ARG A 116 -13.84 33.02 -7.33
C ARG A 116 -12.50 33.59 -7.74
N GLU A 117 -11.42 33.15 -7.11
CA GLU A 117 -10.12 33.85 -7.17
C GLU A 117 -9.04 33.06 -7.94
N ALA A 118 -9.25 31.76 -8.22
CA ALA A 118 -8.25 30.91 -8.87
C ALA A 118 -8.77 30.23 -10.14
N PHE A 119 -9.60 29.18 -9.99
CA PHE A 119 -10.12 28.38 -11.10
C PHE A 119 -11.47 27.75 -10.70
N GLU A 120 -12.32 27.44 -11.67
CA GLU A 120 -13.53 26.61 -11.46
C GLU A 120 -13.15 25.14 -11.22
N LEU A 121 -12.56 24.88 -10.05
CA LEU A 121 -12.16 23.55 -9.63
C LEU A 121 -13.33 22.86 -8.92
N ASP A 122 -13.78 21.71 -9.44
CA ASP A 122 -14.81 20.91 -8.79
C ASP A 122 -14.23 20.14 -7.58
N LEU A 123 -14.18 20.82 -6.43
CA LEU A 123 -13.75 20.24 -5.16
C LEU A 123 -14.67 19.10 -4.69
N ASN A 124 -15.95 19.11 -5.07
CA ASN A 124 -16.88 18.03 -4.73
C ASN A 124 -16.50 16.76 -5.47
N ALA A 125 -16.23 16.84 -6.77
CA ALA A 125 -15.73 15.70 -7.54
C ALA A 125 -14.42 15.16 -6.97
N ILE A 126 -13.45 16.04 -6.65
CA ILE A 126 -12.18 15.63 -6.03
C ILE A 126 -12.41 14.93 -4.69
N PHE A 127 -13.31 15.45 -3.86
CA PHE A 127 -13.64 14.82 -2.59
C PHE A 127 -14.30 13.44 -2.78
N VAL A 128 -15.25 13.31 -3.71
CA VAL A 128 -15.89 12.03 -4.05
C VAL A 128 -14.84 11.01 -4.53
N LEU A 129 -13.92 11.42 -5.38
CA LEU A 129 -12.81 10.57 -5.84
C LEU A 129 -11.90 10.12 -4.70
N TYR A 130 -11.64 11.00 -3.74
CA TYR A 130 -10.87 10.67 -2.54
C TYR A 130 -11.65 9.71 -1.60
N PHE A 131 -12.96 9.88 -1.50
CA PHE A 131 -13.81 9.16 -0.56
C PHE A 131 -13.80 7.65 -0.80
N PHE A 132 -13.84 7.17 -2.05
CA PHE A 132 -13.84 5.73 -2.35
C PHE A 132 -12.57 4.99 -1.86
N PRO A 133 -11.33 5.42 -2.18
CA PRO A 133 -10.12 4.86 -1.57
C PRO A 133 -10.07 5.02 -0.04
N ALA A 134 -10.69 6.06 0.51
CA ALA A 134 -10.74 6.27 1.95
C ALA A 134 -11.67 5.25 2.63
N LEU A 135 -12.82 4.91 2.03
CA LEU A 135 -13.67 3.80 2.47
C LEU A 135 -12.90 2.48 2.50
N LEU A 136 -12.15 2.17 1.44
CA LEU A 136 -11.28 0.99 1.42
C LEU A 136 -10.22 1.05 2.53
N ALA A 137 -9.70 2.24 2.83
CA ALA A 137 -8.76 2.44 3.93
C ALA A 137 -9.38 2.18 5.31
N VAL A 138 -10.66 2.53 5.53
CA VAL A 138 -11.44 2.21 6.74
C VAL A 138 -11.66 0.70 6.86
N LEU A 139 -11.84 -0.01 5.75
CA LEU A 139 -11.95 -1.46 5.73
C LEU A 139 -10.61 -2.17 6.01
N MET A 140 -9.46 -1.53 5.76
CA MET A 140 -8.15 -2.17 6.00
C MET A 140 -7.92 -2.58 7.47
N PRO A 141 -8.24 -1.77 8.50
CA PRO A 141 -8.25 -2.22 9.89
C PRO A 141 -9.08 -3.49 10.13
N PHE A 142 -10.26 -3.61 9.51
CA PHE A 142 -11.06 -4.84 9.59
C PHE A 142 -10.34 -6.02 8.95
N GLY A 143 -9.75 -5.84 7.78
CA GLY A 143 -8.93 -6.87 7.12
C GLY A 143 -7.73 -7.29 7.96
N GLU A 144 -7.02 -6.32 8.55
CA GLU A 144 -5.87 -6.59 9.41
C GLU A 144 -6.30 -7.36 10.66
N PHE A 145 -7.42 -6.97 11.28
CA PHE A 145 -7.98 -7.65 12.43
C PHE A 145 -8.41 -9.08 12.06
N ALA A 146 -9.25 -9.26 11.03
CA ALA A 146 -9.75 -10.56 10.60
C ALA A 146 -8.61 -11.53 10.21
N ASP A 147 -7.57 -11.04 9.53
CA ASP A 147 -6.45 -11.87 9.08
C ASP A 147 -5.52 -12.29 10.22
N HIS A 148 -5.29 -11.41 11.21
CA HIS A 148 -4.29 -11.63 12.26
C HIS A 148 -4.89 -12.03 13.62
N ARG A 149 -6.22 -11.94 13.80
CA ARG A 149 -6.88 -12.24 15.08
C ARG A 149 -6.61 -13.66 15.55
N ARG A 150 -6.86 -14.63 14.68
CA ARG A 150 -6.66 -16.05 15.02
C ARG A 150 -5.18 -16.38 15.26
N PRO A 151 -4.24 -16.03 14.37
CA PRO A 151 -2.81 -16.22 14.64
C PRO A 151 -2.34 -15.56 15.94
N TRP A 152 -2.91 -14.40 16.30
CA TRP A 152 -2.61 -13.75 17.58
C TRP A 152 -3.14 -14.56 18.77
N LEU A 153 -4.38 -15.05 18.72
CA LEU A 153 -4.96 -15.91 19.77
C LEU A 153 -4.25 -17.26 19.90
N GLU A 154 -3.82 -17.86 18.78
CA GLU A 154 -3.02 -19.10 18.76
C GLU A 154 -1.66 -18.89 19.47
N LYS A 155 -0.98 -17.75 19.21
CA LYS A 155 0.27 -17.39 19.89
C LYS A 155 0.12 -17.15 21.39
N GLU A 156 -1.04 -16.64 21.81
CA GLU A 156 -1.39 -16.44 23.23
C GLU A 156 -1.89 -17.73 23.90
N GLY A 157 -1.93 -18.87 23.19
CA GLY A 157 -2.42 -20.15 23.71
C GLY A 157 -3.93 -20.18 24.00
N LYS A 158 -4.69 -19.21 23.46
CA LYS A 158 -6.14 -19.09 23.65
C LYS A 158 -6.96 -19.88 22.63
N LEU A 159 -6.33 -20.33 21.55
CA LEU A 159 -6.94 -21.14 20.51
C LEU A 159 -5.95 -22.21 20.04
N GLU A 160 -6.47 -23.37 19.69
CA GLU A 160 -5.69 -24.43 19.06
C GLU A 160 -5.29 -24.04 17.64
N ALA A 161 -4.04 -24.36 17.30
CA ALA A 161 -3.49 -24.16 15.98
C ALA A 161 -4.32 -24.92 14.94
N ARG A 162 -4.65 -24.25 13.84
CA ARG A 162 -5.44 -24.87 12.77
C ARG A 162 -4.69 -26.08 12.17
N PRO A 163 -5.37 -27.21 11.90
CA PRO A 163 -4.74 -28.32 11.20
C PRO A 163 -4.26 -27.89 9.82
N VAL A 164 -3.04 -28.31 9.50
CA VAL A 164 -2.41 -28.10 8.20
C VAL A 164 -3.14 -28.96 7.18
N GLU A 165 -3.42 -28.42 6.00
CA GLU A 165 -4.05 -29.20 4.92
C GLU A 165 -2.98 -30.01 4.21
N GLU A 166 -3.20 -31.31 4.10
CA GLU A 166 -2.28 -32.21 3.41
C GLU A 166 -2.31 -31.97 1.90
N ALA A 167 -1.16 -32.09 1.25
CA ALA A 167 -1.04 -31.83 -0.18
C ALA A 167 -1.84 -32.81 -1.06
N GLY A 168 -2.12 -34.02 -0.55
CA GLY A 168 -2.89 -35.06 -1.26
C GLY A 168 -4.36 -34.69 -1.46
N ASP A 169 -4.95 -33.99 -0.50
CA ASP A 169 -6.38 -33.62 -0.50
C ASP A 169 -6.66 -32.29 -1.21
N HIS A 170 -5.62 -31.63 -1.71
CA HIS A 170 -5.71 -30.28 -2.23
C HIS A 170 -5.78 -30.22 -3.77
N HIS A 171 -6.97 -29.90 -4.28
CA HIS A 171 -7.22 -29.70 -5.71
C HIS A 171 -7.15 -28.22 -6.12
N PHE A 172 -7.00 -27.95 -7.43
CA PHE A 172 -6.83 -26.57 -7.95
C PHE A 172 -8.01 -25.62 -7.62
N TYR A 173 -9.23 -26.13 -7.52
CA TYR A 173 -10.40 -25.32 -7.16
C TYR A 173 -10.43 -24.98 -5.66
N HIS A 174 -9.68 -25.72 -4.82
CA HIS A 174 -9.53 -25.35 -3.41
C HIS A 174 -8.78 -24.03 -3.26
N ASP A 175 -7.96 -23.62 -4.22
CA ASP A 175 -7.28 -22.31 -4.23
C ASP A 175 -8.23 -21.12 -4.04
N PHE A 176 -9.50 -21.25 -4.43
CA PHE A 176 -10.51 -20.19 -4.29
C PHE A 176 -11.12 -20.10 -2.89
N ARG A 177 -10.83 -21.05 -1.99
CA ARG A 177 -11.35 -21.02 -0.61
C ARG A 177 -10.86 -19.77 0.11
N LEU A 178 -11.79 -19.10 0.80
CA LEU A 178 -11.52 -17.89 1.59
C LEU A 178 -10.46 -18.12 2.70
N ARG A 179 -10.23 -19.37 3.13
CA ARG A 179 -9.24 -19.71 4.16
C ARG A 179 -7.81 -19.32 3.82
N TYR A 180 -7.47 -19.19 2.53
CA TYR A 180 -6.12 -18.82 2.08
C TYR A 180 -5.99 -17.31 1.84
N GLY A 181 -7.11 -16.60 1.83
CA GLY A 181 -7.15 -15.18 1.56
C GLY A 181 -6.66 -14.32 2.72
N SER A 182 -6.08 -13.17 2.37
CA SER A 182 -5.82 -12.04 3.24
C SER A 182 -6.66 -10.84 2.81
N LEU A 183 -7.67 -10.53 3.60
CA LEU A 183 -8.54 -9.37 3.37
C LEU A 183 -7.72 -8.07 3.38
N TYR A 184 -6.73 -7.94 4.28
CA TYR A 184 -5.84 -6.78 4.33
C TYR A 184 -5.05 -6.58 3.03
N ASN A 185 -4.41 -7.64 2.52
CA ASN A 185 -3.61 -7.54 1.30
C ASN A 185 -4.46 -7.29 0.06
N GLY A 186 -5.66 -7.90 -0.01
CA GLY A 186 -6.64 -7.62 -1.04
C GLY A 186 -7.07 -6.16 -1.05
N LEU A 187 -7.55 -5.64 0.09
CA LEU A 187 -7.97 -4.23 0.23
C LEU A 187 -6.83 -3.27 -0.09
N LYS A 188 -5.61 -3.57 0.37
CA LYS A 188 -4.43 -2.74 0.11
C LYS A 188 -4.13 -2.65 -1.39
N LEU A 189 -4.13 -3.78 -2.10
CA LEU A 189 -3.83 -3.81 -3.53
C LEU A 189 -4.96 -3.17 -4.34
N GLY A 190 -6.21 -3.51 -4.05
CA GLY A 190 -7.38 -2.91 -4.70
C GLY A 190 -7.42 -1.39 -4.54
N ARG A 191 -7.17 -0.89 -3.32
CA ARG A 191 -7.06 0.56 -3.05
C ARG A 191 -5.92 1.22 -3.82
N SER A 192 -4.74 0.59 -3.86
CA SER A 192 -3.58 1.14 -4.59
C SER A 192 -3.86 1.22 -6.09
N THR A 193 -4.52 0.20 -6.66
CA THR A 193 -4.92 0.19 -8.06
C THR A 193 -6.01 1.22 -8.34
N LEU A 194 -7.02 1.36 -7.47
CA LEU A 194 -8.04 2.40 -7.60
C LEU A 194 -7.40 3.81 -7.61
N ILE A 195 -6.45 4.07 -6.71
CA ILE A 195 -5.76 5.36 -6.67
C ILE A 195 -4.96 5.60 -7.96
N GLY A 196 -4.18 4.61 -8.40
CA GLY A 196 -3.28 4.75 -9.54
C GLY A 196 -3.98 4.82 -10.89
N PHE A 197 -5.07 4.08 -11.10
CA PHE A 197 -5.74 3.97 -12.40
C PHE A 197 -7.00 4.82 -12.54
N VAL A 198 -7.59 5.28 -11.43
CA VAL A 198 -8.84 6.05 -11.44
C VAL A 198 -8.63 7.41 -10.79
N VAL A 199 -8.24 7.46 -9.52
CA VAL A 199 -8.27 8.72 -8.75
C VAL A 199 -7.24 9.72 -9.24
N ILE A 200 -5.97 9.34 -9.35
CA ILE A 200 -4.92 10.28 -9.80
C ILE A 200 -5.22 10.77 -11.22
N PRO A 201 -5.49 9.89 -12.20
CA PRO A 201 -5.81 10.35 -13.55
C PRO A 201 -7.05 11.26 -13.62
N LEU A 202 -8.13 10.95 -12.90
CA LEU A 202 -9.32 11.80 -12.89
C LEU A 202 -9.08 13.15 -12.21
N ILE A 203 -8.27 13.21 -11.14
CA ILE A 203 -7.86 14.49 -10.55
C ILE A 203 -7.08 15.33 -11.56
N ILE A 204 -6.17 14.71 -12.33
CA ILE A 204 -5.44 15.40 -13.39
C ILE A 204 -6.41 15.95 -14.44
N ILE A 205 -7.40 15.15 -14.88
CA ILE A 205 -8.42 15.60 -15.83
C ILE A 205 -9.24 16.76 -15.26
N ILE A 206 -9.68 16.71 -14.00
CA ILE A 206 -10.42 17.80 -13.36
C ILE A 206 -9.59 19.09 -13.33
N VAL A 207 -8.30 19.00 -12.97
CA VAL A 207 -7.40 20.17 -12.96
C VAL A 207 -7.17 20.71 -14.38
N LEU A 208 -6.99 19.83 -15.36
CA LEU A 208 -6.85 20.23 -16.77
C LEU A 208 -8.11 20.94 -17.27
N LYS A 209 -9.30 20.40 -16.97
CA LYS A 209 -10.58 21.03 -17.31
C LYS A 209 -10.72 22.41 -16.67
N ALA A 210 -10.38 22.55 -15.40
CA ALA A 210 -10.40 23.83 -14.70
C ALA A 210 -9.39 24.84 -15.29
N GLY A 211 -8.24 24.37 -15.77
CA GLY A 211 -7.27 25.20 -16.49
C GLY A 211 -7.78 25.64 -17.86
N PHE A 212 -8.42 24.73 -18.60
CA PHE A 212 -8.96 24.98 -19.92
C PHE A 212 -10.19 25.89 -19.91
N SER A 213 -11.10 25.75 -18.94
CA SER A 213 -12.26 26.64 -18.81
C SER A 213 -11.86 28.10 -18.58
N SER A 214 -10.66 28.35 -18.04
CA SER A 214 -10.14 29.71 -17.84
C SER A 214 -9.68 30.41 -19.13
N LEU A 215 -9.45 29.66 -20.22
CA LEU A 215 -8.93 30.21 -21.48
C LEU A 215 -10.04 30.79 -22.37
N ASN A 216 -11.31 30.45 -22.13
CA ASN A 216 -12.50 30.99 -22.80
C ASN A 216 -12.41 31.07 -24.35
N VAL A 217 -11.92 30.02 -25.00
CA VAL A 217 -11.81 29.90 -26.47
C VAL A 217 -12.68 28.74 -26.97
N GLU A 218 -13.47 28.95 -28.02
CA GLU A 218 -14.39 27.96 -28.64
C GLU A 218 -13.68 26.63 -29.02
N GLU A 219 -12.40 26.70 -29.37
CA GLU A 219 -11.57 25.54 -29.74
C GLU A 219 -11.36 24.55 -28.58
N VAL A 220 -11.50 25.03 -27.34
CA VAL A 220 -11.32 24.25 -26.11
C VAL A 220 -12.50 23.31 -25.84
N ASP A 221 -13.69 23.60 -26.40
CA ASP A 221 -14.90 22.79 -26.17
C ASP A 221 -14.74 21.35 -26.69
N SER A 222 -14.10 21.19 -27.86
CA SER A 222 -13.76 19.89 -28.44
C SER A 222 -12.79 19.10 -27.54
N MET A 223 -11.81 19.77 -26.94
CA MET A 223 -10.86 19.15 -26.01
C MET A 223 -11.54 18.77 -24.69
N MET A 224 -12.46 19.59 -24.18
CA MET A 224 -13.24 19.26 -22.98
C MET A 224 -14.11 18.03 -23.17
N SER A 225 -14.80 17.91 -24.32
CA SER A 225 -15.59 16.71 -24.65
C SER A 225 -14.74 15.45 -24.71
N ASN A 226 -13.54 15.52 -25.30
CA ASN A 226 -12.61 14.38 -25.33
C ASN A 226 -12.14 13.99 -23.92
N LEU A 227 -11.93 14.96 -23.02
CA LEU A 227 -11.58 14.69 -21.63
C LEU A 227 -12.72 14.01 -20.87
N ASP A 228 -13.98 14.31 -21.18
CA ASP A 228 -15.15 13.59 -20.64
C ASP A 228 -15.16 12.12 -21.04
N ASP A 229 -14.98 11.82 -22.33
CA ASP A 229 -14.93 10.45 -22.82
C ASP A 229 -13.77 9.67 -22.19
N ILE A 230 -12.57 10.26 -22.13
CA ILE A 230 -11.41 9.66 -21.45
C ILE A 230 -11.73 9.38 -19.98
N SER A 231 -12.38 10.31 -19.29
CA SER A 231 -12.77 10.13 -17.89
C SER A 231 -13.72 8.94 -17.69
N ALA A 232 -14.70 8.78 -18.60
CA ALA A 232 -15.64 7.66 -18.58
C ALA A 232 -14.92 6.32 -18.80
N TYR A 233 -14.00 6.24 -19.77
CA TYR A 233 -13.19 5.04 -20.00
C TYR A 233 -12.28 4.69 -18.81
N MET A 234 -11.71 5.70 -18.14
CA MET A 234 -10.91 5.48 -16.93
C MET A 234 -11.73 4.85 -15.80
N VAL A 235 -12.96 5.30 -15.57
CA VAL A 235 -13.85 4.68 -14.58
C VAL A 235 -14.26 3.27 -15.02
N MET A 236 -14.71 3.13 -16.26
CA MET A 236 -15.24 1.87 -16.81
C MET A 236 -14.23 0.73 -16.74
N LEU A 237 -12.94 1.00 -17.03
CA LEU A 237 -11.88 0.00 -17.03
C LEU A 237 -11.12 -0.03 -15.68
N GLY A 238 -10.97 1.11 -15.02
CA GLY A 238 -10.23 1.22 -13.77
C GLY A 238 -10.93 0.59 -12.57
N LEU A 239 -12.27 0.66 -12.49
CA LEU A 239 -13.01 0.01 -11.40
C LEU A 239 -12.92 -1.53 -11.45
N PRO A 240 -13.17 -2.21 -12.59
CA PRO A 240 -12.91 -3.64 -12.72
C PRO A 240 -11.44 -4.01 -12.43
N MET A 241 -10.47 -3.20 -12.88
CA MET A 241 -9.06 -3.43 -12.53
C MET A 241 -8.81 -3.39 -11.04
N ALA A 242 -9.39 -2.43 -10.30
CA ALA A 242 -9.28 -2.36 -8.85
C ALA A 242 -9.91 -3.57 -8.15
N ALA A 243 -11.06 -4.05 -8.64
CA ALA A 243 -11.72 -5.26 -8.13
C ALA A 243 -10.88 -6.52 -8.39
N LEU A 244 -10.32 -6.69 -9.58
CA LEU A 244 -9.42 -7.81 -9.88
C LEU A 244 -8.12 -7.73 -9.07
N ALA A 245 -7.61 -6.52 -8.86
CA ALA A 245 -6.44 -6.28 -8.02
C ALA A 245 -6.69 -6.64 -6.56
N PHE A 246 -7.93 -6.46 -6.06
CA PHE A 246 -8.32 -7.01 -4.77
C PHE A 246 -8.17 -8.53 -4.74
N PHE A 247 -8.73 -9.27 -5.69
CA PHE A 247 -8.63 -10.74 -5.70
C PHE A 247 -7.17 -11.22 -5.86
N LYS A 248 -6.41 -10.58 -6.75
CA LYS A 248 -4.97 -10.82 -6.89
C LYS A 248 -4.21 -10.60 -5.57
N GLY A 249 -4.57 -9.56 -4.82
CA GLY A 249 -3.94 -9.24 -3.54
C GLY A 249 -4.41 -10.15 -2.40
N PHE A 250 -5.65 -10.60 -2.47
CA PHE A 250 -6.30 -11.45 -1.49
C PHE A 250 -5.65 -12.82 -1.42
N TYR A 251 -5.40 -13.45 -2.56
CA TYR A 251 -4.84 -14.81 -2.60
C TYR A 251 -3.30 -14.84 -2.59
N PRO A 252 -2.68 -15.90 -2.02
CA PRO A 252 -1.23 -16.01 -1.87
C PRO A 252 -0.53 -16.32 -3.19
N LYS A 253 0.79 -16.06 -3.23
CA LYS A 253 1.64 -16.42 -4.38
C LYS A 253 1.65 -17.93 -4.60
N GLY A 254 1.56 -18.38 -5.85
CA GLY A 254 1.48 -19.81 -6.19
C GLY A 254 0.06 -20.39 -6.20
N SER A 255 -0.97 -19.57 -5.93
CA SER A 255 -2.38 -19.96 -6.10
C SER A 255 -2.91 -19.56 -7.49
N PHE A 256 -3.76 -20.41 -8.05
CA PHE A 256 -4.48 -20.17 -9.30
C PHE A 256 -5.48 -19.02 -9.17
N SER A 257 -6.09 -18.87 -7.99
CA SER A 257 -7.02 -17.79 -7.65
C SER A 257 -6.35 -16.41 -7.61
N ARG A 258 -5.03 -16.33 -7.42
CA ARG A 258 -4.23 -15.11 -7.65
C ARG A 258 -3.84 -14.92 -9.12
N PHE A 259 -3.44 -16.02 -9.78
CA PHE A 259 -2.97 -16.02 -11.16
C PHE A 259 -4.05 -15.51 -12.14
N MET A 260 -5.26 -16.05 -12.07
CA MET A 260 -6.34 -15.71 -13.00
C MET A 260 -6.68 -14.20 -13.00
N PRO A 261 -6.99 -13.56 -11.85
CA PRO A 261 -7.20 -12.12 -11.83
C PRO A 261 -5.98 -11.32 -12.32
N ALA A 262 -4.76 -11.79 -12.07
CA ALA A 262 -3.56 -11.10 -12.52
C ALA A 262 -3.42 -11.10 -14.05
N VAL A 263 -3.71 -12.23 -14.72
CA VAL A 263 -3.71 -12.31 -16.18
C VAL A 263 -4.82 -11.46 -16.78
N VAL A 264 -6.05 -11.54 -16.24
CA VAL A 264 -7.18 -10.73 -16.71
C VAL A 264 -6.87 -9.23 -16.57
N MET A 265 -6.25 -8.80 -15.46
CA MET A 265 -5.79 -7.42 -15.31
C MET A 265 -4.83 -6.99 -16.42
N VAL A 266 -3.87 -7.84 -16.79
CA VAL A 266 -2.93 -7.52 -17.88
C VAL A 266 -3.66 -7.35 -19.20
N LEU A 267 -4.63 -8.22 -19.51
CA LEU A 267 -5.45 -8.11 -20.72
C LEU A 267 -6.27 -6.81 -20.74
N ILE A 268 -6.88 -6.43 -19.61
CA ILE A 268 -7.58 -5.15 -19.48
C ILE A 268 -6.62 -3.98 -19.63
N THR A 269 -5.41 -4.06 -19.06
CA THR A 269 -4.39 -3.00 -19.22
C THR A 269 -3.92 -2.87 -20.67
N LEU A 270 -3.77 -3.98 -21.40
CA LEU A 270 -3.45 -3.95 -22.83
C LEU A 270 -4.55 -3.25 -23.65
N TYR A 271 -5.81 -3.59 -23.36
CA TYR A 271 -6.95 -2.91 -23.97
C TYR A 271 -6.99 -1.42 -23.59
N TRP A 272 -6.71 -1.08 -22.33
CA TRP A 272 -6.66 0.29 -21.83
C TRP A 272 -5.57 1.12 -22.52
N ILE A 273 -4.36 0.54 -22.69
CA ILE A 273 -3.26 1.17 -23.43
C ILE A 273 -3.66 1.40 -24.89
N TRP A 274 -4.33 0.44 -25.52
CA TRP A 274 -4.80 0.58 -26.90
C TRP A 274 -5.82 1.73 -27.06
N VAL A 275 -6.85 1.76 -26.22
CA VAL A 275 -7.93 2.77 -26.25
C VAL A 275 -7.38 4.17 -25.96
N LEU A 276 -6.59 4.33 -24.89
CA LEU A 276 -6.01 5.64 -24.56
C LEU A 276 -4.87 6.05 -25.49
N GLY A 277 -4.25 5.06 -26.13
CA GLY A 277 -3.23 5.29 -27.14
C GLY A 277 -3.78 5.79 -28.46
N LEU A 278 -5.10 6.00 -28.62
CA LEU A 278 -5.74 6.45 -29.87
C LEU A 278 -5.25 5.66 -31.09
N GLU A 279 -5.07 4.36 -30.93
CA GLU A 279 -4.56 3.46 -31.98
C GLU A 279 -3.17 3.84 -32.55
N GLY A 280 -2.42 4.70 -31.82
CA GLY A 280 -1.07 5.13 -32.17
C GLY A 280 -1.00 6.33 -33.10
N ARG A 281 -2.11 7.06 -33.31
CA ARG A 281 -2.15 8.26 -34.16
C ARG A 281 -2.75 9.43 -33.39
N PHE A 282 -1.95 10.47 -33.22
CA PHE A 282 -2.43 11.75 -32.73
C PHE A 282 -2.40 12.76 -33.87
N VAL A 283 -3.55 13.36 -34.17
CA VAL A 283 -3.68 14.42 -35.17
C VAL A 283 -3.90 15.72 -34.41
N PHE A 284 -2.91 16.61 -34.45
CA PHE A 284 -3.10 18.00 -34.03
C PHE A 284 -3.54 18.79 -35.26
N ASP A 285 -4.83 19.13 -35.30
CA ASP A 285 -5.33 20.19 -36.17
C ASP A 285 -5.20 21.51 -35.40
N SER A 286 -4.09 22.21 -35.60
CA SER A 286 -3.91 23.57 -35.08
C SER A 286 -4.06 24.61 -36.20
N ILE A 287 -4.49 25.80 -35.80
CA ILE A 287 -4.75 27.01 -36.59
C ILE A 287 -3.64 27.23 -37.65
N GLU A 288 -4.04 27.53 -38.90
CA GLU A 288 -3.19 27.74 -40.11
C GLU A 288 -2.77 26.50 -40.93
N GLU A 289 -3.67 25.53 -41.17
CA GLU A 289 -3.50 24.44 -42.18
C GLU A 289 -2.29 23.48 -41.97
N ILE A 290 -1.55 23.60 -40.86
CA ILE A 290 -0.47 22.66 -40.52
C ILE A 290 -1.04 21.51 -39.68
N SER A 291 -1.44 20.43 -40.35
CA SER A 291 -1.80 19.17 -39.68
C SER A 291 -0.53 18.45 -39.24
N LEU A 292 -0.28 18.37 -37.93
CA LEU A 292 0.85 17.61 -37.39
C LEU A 292 0.36 16.21 -37.01
N VAL A 293 0.65 15.23 -37.88
CA VAL A 293 0.32 13.82 -37.65
C VAL A 293 1.50 13.14 -36.95
N LEU A 294 1.31 12.81 -35.67
CA LEU A 294 2.30 12.07 -34.89
C LEU A 294 1.91 10.58 -34.86
N ASP A 295 2.65 9.75 -35.61
CA ASP A 295 2.52 8.29 -35.56
C ASP A 295 3.50 7.71 -34.53
N TYR A 296 2.94 7.21 -33.43
CA TYR A 296 3.67 6.55 -32.35
C TYR A 296 3.20 5.11 -32.16
N SER A 297 2.57 4.52 -33.18
CA SER A 297 2.09 3.13 -33.17
C SER A 297 3.17 2.13 -32.78
N LYS A 298 4.42 2.32 -33.26
CA LYS A 298 5.57 1.46 -32.89
C LYS A 298 5.90 1.56 -31.40
N LEU A 299 5.83 2.76 -30.82
CA LEU A 299 6.05 2.98 -29.39
C LEU A 299 4.91 2.35 -28.57
N LEU A 300 3.66 2.53 -29.02
CA LEU A 300 2.49 1.92 -28.40
C LEU A 300 2.61 0.38 -28.39
N MET A 301 2.97 -0.22 -29.52
CA MET A 301 3.21 -1.65 -29.64
C MET A 301 4.33 -2.13 -28.72
N LEU A 302 5.43 -1.36 -28.59
CA LEU A 302 6.53 -1.70 -27.67
C LEU A 302 6.04 -1.72 -26.20
N ILE A 303 5.22 -0.74 -25.80
CA ILE A 303 4.63 -0.68 -24.46
C ILE A 303 3.66 -1.85 -24.24
N MET A 304 2.86 -2.20 -25.24
CA MET A 304 1.96 -3.35 -25.17
C MET A 304 2.72 -4.67 -25.05
N VAL A 305 3.78 -4.89 -25.84
CA VAL A 305 4.64 -6.08 -25.72
C VAL A 305 5.29 -6.15 -24.34
N GLY A 306 5.84 -5.03 -23.84
CA GLY A 306 6.39 -4.94 -22.49
C GLY A 306 5.36 -5.27 -21.40
N THR A 307 4.12 -4.83 -21.60
CA THR A 307 3.00 -5.12 -20.69
C THR A 307 2.59 -6.60 -20.76
N ALA A 308 2.57 -7.20 -21.95
CA ALA A 308 2.23 -8.62 -22.15
C ALA A 308 3.25 -9.57 -21.50
N LEU A 309 4.51 -9.17 -21.36
CA LEU A 309 5.52 -9.96 -20.63
C LEU A 309 5.14 -10.19 -19.15
N TRP A 310 4.25 -9.38 -18.57
CA TRP A 310 3.72 -9.64 -17.23
C TRP A 310 2.93 -10.95 -17.15
N ILE A 311 2.33 -11.42 -18.25
CA ILE A 311 1.67 -12.73 -18.28
C ILE A 311 2.70 -13.83 -18.01
N VAL A 312 3.85 -13.76 -18.67
CA VAL A 312 4.97 -14.70 -18.45
C VAL A 312 5.43 -14.64 -17.00
N TYR A 313 5.57 -13.43 -16.44
CA TYR A 313 5.89 -13.26 -15.02
C TYR A 313 4.88 -13.97 -14.10
N TYR A 314 3.56 -13.84 -14.34
CA TYR A 314 2.56 -14.49 -13.48
C TYR A 314 2.51 -16.01 -13.66
N VAL A 315 2.78 -16.52 -14.87
CA VAL A 315 2.97 -17.96 -15.09
C VAL A 315 4.16 -18.47 -14.29
N LEU A 316 5.30 -17.78 -14.33
CA LEU A 316 6.48 -18.13 -13.54
C LEU A 316 6.21 -17.99 -12.03
N GLU A 317 5.47 -16.96 -11.59
CA GLU A 317 5.08 -16.80 -10.19
C GLU A 317 4.28 -18.01 -9.71
N LEU A 318 3.32 -18.49 -10.52
CA LEU A 318 2.54 -19.69 -10.24
C LEU A 318 3.43 -20.93 -10.15
N LEU A 319 4.23 -21.21 -11.20
CA LEU A 319 5.05 -22.42 -11.28
C LEU A 319 6.13 -22.50 -10.20
N LEU A 320 6.78 -21.38 -9.87
CA LEU A 320 7.86 -21.35 -8.89
C LEU A 320 7.35 -21.35 -7.44
N HIS A 321 6.24 -20.67 -7.15
CA HIS A 321 5.72 -20.58 -5.77
C HIS A 321 4.76 -21.72 -5.43
N ARG A 322 4.16 -22.43 -6.40
CA ARG A 322 3.23 -23.54 -6.13
C ARG A 322 3.87 -24.66 -5.30
N PRO A 323 5.07 -25.17 -5.62
CA PRO A 323 5.70 -26.24 -4.83
C PRO A 323 5.99 -25.79 -3.39
N GLU A 324 6.45 -24.55 -3.22
CA GLU A 324 6.70 -24.00 -1.87
C GLU A 324 5.41 -23.83 -1.06
N TRP A 325 4.35 -23.34 -1.70
CA TRP A 325 3.06 -23.16 -1.06
C TRP A 325 2.44 -24.50 -0.63
N LYS A 326 2.59 -25.54 -1.47
CA LYS A 326 2.22 -26.91 -1.14
C LYS A 326 3.04 -27.48 0.02
N ALA A 327 4.37 -27.31 0.00
CA ALA A 327 5.26 -27.84 1.04
C ALA A 327 5.02 -27.18 2.41
N ALA A 328 4.54 -25.94 2.42
CA ALA A 328 4.16 -25.19 3.62
C ALA A 328 2.74 -25.53 4.13
N GLY A 329 1.98 -26.38 3.44
CA GLY A 329 0.61 -26.72 3.83
C GLY A 329 -0.41 -25.59 3.61
N PHE A 330 -0.20 -24.82 2.54
CA PHE A 330 -1.12 -23.78 2.06
C PHE A 330 -1.38 -22.64 3.05
N PRO A 331 -0.34 -21.96 3.56
CA PRO A 331 -0.49 -20.81 4.45
C PRO A 331 -1.11 -19.60 3.73
N LYS A 332 -1.74 -18.69 4.50
CA LYS A 332 -2.23 -17.40 4.00
C LYS A 332 -1.11 -16.46 3.55
N ASP A 333 0.05 -16.47 4.22
CA ASP A 333 1.19 -15.63 3.88
C ASP A 333 2.52 -16.38 4.00
N LEU A 334 3.11 -16.71 2.85
CA LEU A 334 4.44 -17.31 2.75
C LEU A 334 5.55 -16.40 3.30
N ARG A 335 5.35 -15.07 3.40
CA ARG A 335 6.41 -14.15 3.86
C ARG A 335 6.69 -14.31 5.35
N GLU A 336 5.67 -14.43 6.18
CA GLU A 336 5.86 -14.61 7.62
C GLU A 336 6.54 -15.96 7.90
N GLU A 337 6.15 -17.00 7.17
CA GLU A 337 6.78 -18.30 7.27
C GLU A 337 8.22 -18.32 6.75
N ARG A 338 8.50 -17.67 5.61
CA ARG A 338 9.88 -17.49 5.11
C ARG A 338 10.74 -16.71 6.11
N LYS A 339 10.18 -15.69 6.78
CA LYS A 339 10.90 -14.95 7.82
C LYS A 339 11.17 -15.84 9.03
N ALA A 340 10.18 -16.57 9.52
CA ALA A 340 10.33 -17.52 10.61
C ALA A 340 11.36 -18.62 10.28
N ARG A 341 11.31 -19.19 9.07
CA ARG A 341 12.27 -20.18 8.58
C ARG A 341 13.69 -19.61 8.48
N LYS A 342 13.85 -18.38 7.97
CA LYS A 342 15.15 -17.70 7.93
C LYS A 342 15.68 -17.40 9.33
N GLU A 343 14.82 -17.01 10.27
CA GLU A 343 15.21 -16.76 11.65
C GLU A 343 15.60 -18.07 12.36
N ALA A 344 14.83 -19.14 12.18
CA ALA A 344 15.16 -20.48 12.67
C ALA A 344 16.47 -21.00 12.08
N GLN A 345 16.72 -20.79 10.79
CA GLN A 345 18.00 -21.13 10.16
C GLN A 345 19.17 -20.29 10.71
N ARG A 346 18.94 -19.02 11.07
CA ARG A 346 19.96 -18.18 11.72
C ARG A 346 20.27 -18.70 13.13
N LYS A 347 19.24 -18.96 13.94
CA LYS A 347 19.38 -19.55 15.28
C LYS A 347 20.10 -20.89 15.24
N ALA A 348 19.69 -21.79 14.36
CA ALA A 348 20.37 -23.08 14.18
C ALA A 348 21.82 -22.96 13.70
N LYS A 349 22.13 -21.94 12.87
CA LYS A 349 23.52 -21.65 12.48
C LYS A 349 24.34 -21.09 13.63
N GLU A 350 23.77 -20.23 14.46
CA GLU A 350 24.39 -19.67 15.66
C GLU A 350 24.64 -20.76 16.70
N GLU A 351 23.66 -21.62 16.97
CA GLU A 351 23.80 -22.79 17.85
C GLU A 351 24.89 -23.75 17.34
N ARG A 352 24.93 -24.05 16.04
CA ARG A 352 26.00 -24.86 15.44
C ARG A 352 27.37 -24.21 15.56
N LYS A 353 27.46 -22.88 15.47
CA LYS A 353 28.73 -22.15 15.68
C LYS A 353 29.16 -22.22 17.15
N ALA A 354 28.24 -21.94 18.07
CA ALA A 354 28.49 -22.01 19.51
C ALA A 354 28.89 -23.44 19.94
N ALA A 355 28.22 -24.48 19.43
CA ALA A 355 28.59 -25.87 19.69
C ALA A 355 29.99 -26.22 19.14
N LYS A 356 30.35 -25.71 17.96
CA LYS A 356 31.70 -25.88 17.40
C LYS A 356 32.77 -25.16 18.21
N GLU A 357 32.46 -23.99 18.77
CA GLU A 357 33.38 -23.25 19.65
C GLU A 357 33.59 -23.97 20.98
N ARG A 358 32.52 -24.42 21.64
CA ARG A 358 32.59 -25.25 22.85
C ARG A 358 33.42 -26.52 22.62
N ALA A 359 33.17 -27.25 21.53
CA ALA A 359 33.94 -28.45 21.20
C ALA A 359 35.42 -28.16 20.90
N LYS A 360 35.77 -26.96 20.40
CA LYS A 360 37.18 -26.55 20.23
C LYS A 360 37.84 -26.21 21.55
N GLU A 361 37.11 -25.56 22.46
CA GLU A 361 37.58 -25.18 23.79
C GLU A 361 37.82 -26.42 24.67
N GLU A 362 36.88 -27.37 24.69
CA GLU A 362 37.05 -28.67 25.36
C GLU A 362 38.28 -29.43 24.84
N LYS A 363 38.52 -29.41 23.52
CA LYS A 363 39.72 -30.01 22.92
C LYS A 363 41.02 -29.28 23.32
N ARG A 364 40.98 -27.97 23.55
CA ARG A 364 42.16 -27.21 24.03
C ARG A 364 42.44 -27.56 25.50
N GLN A 365 41.42 -27.52 26.34
CA GLN A 365 41.54 -27.88 27.76
C GLN A 365 42.01 -29.33 27.95
N ALA A 366 41.51 -30.27 27.14
CA ALA A 366 41.98 -31.67 27.17
C ALA A 366 43.45 -31.80 26.75
N LYS A 367 43.91 -31.00 25.78
CA LYS A 367 45.33 -30.98 25.37
C LYS A 367 46.22 -30.34 26.42
N GLU A 368 45.77 -29.28 27.08
CA GLU A 368 46.49 -28.62 28.17
C GLU A 368 46.63 -29.56 29.37
N LYS A 369 45.54 -30.20 29.82
CA LYS A 369 45.59 -31.23 30.87
C LYS A 369 46.52 -32.39 30.52
N ALA A 370 46.46 -32.91 29.29
CA ALA A 370 47.36 -33.98 28.86
C ALA A 370 48.84 -33.53 28.80
N GLN A 371 49.11 -32.24 28.55
CA GLN A 371 50.46 -31.69 28.61
C GLN A 371 50.94 -31.50 30.06
N GLU A 372 50.09 -31.04 30.96
CA GLU A 372 50.39 -30.91 32.40
C GLU A 372 50.68 -32.27 33.02
N GLU A 373 49.84 -33.29 32.76
CA GLU A 373 50.06 -34.66 33.23
C GLU A 373 51.38 -35.24 32.71
N ARG A 374 51.74 -34.96 31.45
CA ARG A 374 53.04 -35.36 30.86
C ARG A 374 54.23 -34.66 31.50
N LYS A 375 54.10 -33.39 31.91
CA LYS A 375 55.14 -32.65 32.63
C LYS A 375 55.31 -33.21 34.05
N ALA A 376 54.21 -33.39 34.78
CA ALA A 376 54.22 -33.97 36.12
C ALA A 376 54.78 -35.41 36.16
N ALA A 377 54.53 -36.21 35.11
CA ALA A 377 55.10 -37.55 34.98
C ALA A 377 56.60 -37.56 34.67
N LYS A 378 57.15 -36.50 34.08
CA LYS A 378 58.59 -36.33 33.87
C LYS A 378 59.30 -35.90 35.16
N GLU A 379 58.72 -34.97 35.91
CA GLU A 379 59.27 -34.50 37.19
C GLU A 379 59.30 -35.57 38.29
N LYS A 380 58.45 -36.62 38.20
CA LYS A 380 58.49 -37.77 39.12
C LYS A 380 59.52 -38.85 38.78
N LYS A 381 60.21 -38.73 37.64
CA LYS A 381 61.22 -39.71 37.16
C LYS A 381 62.66 -39.23 37.30
N GLU A 382 62.86 -37.96 37.66
CA GLU A 382 64.10 -37.42 38.21
C GLU A 382 64.07 -37.53 39.74
#